data_AF-A0A6J2W6Q2-F1
#
_entry.id   AF-A0A6J2W6Q2-F1
#
_cell.length_a   1.000
_cell.length_b   1.000
_cell.length_c   1.000
_cell.angle_alpha   90.00
_cell.angle_beta   90.00
_cell.angle_gamma   90.00
#
_symmetry.space_group_name_H-M   'P 1'
#
loop_
_entity.id
_entity.type
_entity.pdbx_description
1 polymer ?
#
loop_
_entity_poly.entity_id
_entity_poly.type
_entity_poly.pdbx_seq_one_letter_code
_entity_poly.pdbx_strand_id
1 'polypeptide(L)'
;MIMERKRMDCPALPPGWKKEEVIRKSGLSAGKSDVYYYSPTGKKFRSKPQLSRYLGNTVDLACFDFRTGKMMPSKLQKNKQRLRSENLSLSKGKPDLNTALPIRQTASIFKQPVTKVVNHPNNKVKTDLQRATEQPRQLFWEKRLKGLRSLDVTEQVLRTMELPKGLQGVGPDSSDETLLSAIASALHMSSAPITGQTSTAAEKNPAIWLNTAQPLCKSFIVTDDDIREQELKVHQARRSLEEALIADGLARAAETTRDIEGKAA
;
A
#
# COMPACT_ATOMS: atom_id res chain seq x y z
N MET A 1 -4.47 16.40 -35.74
CA MET A 1 -2.99 16.32 -35.67
C MET A 1 -2.53 14.87 -35.69
N ILE A 2 -1.89 14.43 -36.77
CA ILE A 2 -1.30 13.09 -36.90
C ILE A 2 -0.01 13.11 -36.10
N MET A 3 -0.01 12.47 -34.92
CA MET A 3 1.22 12.30 -34.13
C MET A 3 2.18 11.41 -34.91
N GLU A 4 3.32 11.97 -35.27
CA GLU A 4 4.40 11.34 -35.99
C GLU A 4 4.89 10.09 -35.24
N ARG A 5 4.84 8.92 -35.87
CA ARG A 5 5.26 7.66 -35.25
C ARG A 5 6.78 7.58 -35.27
N LYS A 6 7.44 8.10 -34.23
CA LYS A 6 8.90 8.08 -34.12
C LYS A 6 9.39 6.68 -33.76
N ARG A 7 9.93 5.97 -34.76
CA ARG A 7 10.68 4.72 -34.56
C ARG A 7 12.14 5.06 -34.32
N MET A 8 12.70 4.59 -33.22
CA MET A 8 14.10 4.83 -32.85
C MET A 8 14.90 3.54 -32.96
N ASP A 9 16.16 3.62 -33.35
CA ASP A 9 17.04 2.45 -33.36
C ASP A 9 17.29 1.94 -31.93
N CYS A 10 17.45 0.62 -31.77
CA CYS A 10 17.70 -0.02 -30.48
C CYS A 10 19.11 -0.63 -30.46
N PRO A 11 20.13 0.08 -29.92
CA PRO A 11 21.52 -0.41 -29.91
C PRO A 11 21.74 -1.70 -29.11
N ALA A 12 20.81 -2.05 -28.22
CA ALA A 12 20.86 -3.27 -27.42
C ALA A 12 20.42 -4.53 -28.20
N LEU A 13 19.90 -4.37 -29.42
CA LEU A 13 19.54 -5.44 -30.33
C LEU A 13 20.46 -5.39 -31.57
N PRO A 14 20.49 -6.45 -32.41
CA PRO A 14 21.30 -6.45 -33.62
C PRO A 14 21.02 -5.24 -34.53
N PRO A 15 21.94 -4.87 -35.43
CA PRO A 15 21.73 -3.76 -36.35
C PRO A 15 20.42 -3.86 -37.13
N GLY A 16 19.75 -2.72 -37.32
CA GLY A 16 18.49 -2.59 -38.06
C GLY A 16 17.22 -2.85 -37.22
N TRP A 17 17.34 -3.16 -35.94
CA TRP A 17 16.20 -3.27 -35.03
C TRP A 17 15.72 -1.90 -34.53
N LYS A 18 14.41 -1.67 -34.62
CA LYS A 18 13.77 -0.40 -34.23
C LYS A 18 12.76 -0.59 -33.11
N LYS A 19 12.69 0.35 -32.17
CA LYS A 19 11.71 0.45 -31.09
C LYS A 19 10.70 1.56 -31.40
N GLU A 20 9.44 1.30 -31.13
CA GLU A 20 8.34 2.27 -31.22
C GLU A 20 7.55 2.26 -29.92
N GLU A 21 7.28 3.44 -29.38
CA GLU A 21 6.42 3.62 -28.21
C GLU A 21 5.15 4.35 -28.62
N VAL A 22 4.00 3.73 -28.36
CA VAL A 22 2.68 4.23 -28.79
C VAL A 22 1.83 4.48 -27.56
N ILE A 23 1.43 5.74 -27.37
CA ILE A 23 0.52 6.14 -26.29
C ILE A 23 -0.92 5.82 -26.69
N ARG A 24 -1.65 5.15 -25.81
CA ARG A 24 -3.07 4.83 -26.00
C ARG A 24 -3.91 6.10 -25.91
N LYS A 25 -4.77 6.32 -26.92
CA LYS A 25 -5.56 7.56 -27.04
C LYS A 25 -6.96 7.50 -26.40
N SER A 26 -7.47 6.30 -26.10
CA SER A 26 -8.85 6.12 -25.63
C SER A 26 -9.02 4.88 -24.73
N GLY A 27 -10.17 4.78 -24.07
CA GLY A 27 -10.53 3.68 -23.17
C GLY A 27 -9.94 3.77 -21.76
N LEU A 28 -10.18 2.76 -20.92
CA LEU A 28 -9.77 2.69 -19.51
C LEU A 28 -8.24 2.77 -19.28
N SER A 29 -7.44 2.69 -20.34
CA SER A 29 -5.98 2.74 -20.29
C SER A 29 -5.39 3.86 -21.15
N ALA A 30 -6.21 4.86 -21.52
CA ALA A 30 -5.74 6.06 -22.19
C ALA A 30 -4.59 6.71 -21.40
N GLY A 31 -3.54 7.15 -22.10
CA GLY A 31 -2.32 7.69 -21.49
C GLY A 31 -1.22 6.65 -21.20
N LYS A 32 -1.53 5.35 -21.08
CA LYS A 32 -0.47 4.31 -21.01
C LYS A 32 0.22 4.11 -22.36
N SER A 33 1.50 3.73 -22.34
CA SER A 33 2.28 3.43 -23.53
C SER A 33 2.49 1.92 -23.76
N ASP A 34 2.33 1.52 -25.02
CA ASP A 34 2.71 0.21 -25.53
C ASP A 34 4.03 0.30 -26.29
N VAL A 35 4.91 -0.67 -26.06
CA VAL A 35 6.22 -0.74 -26.73
C VAL A 35 6.22 -1.86 -27.76
N TYR A 36 6.70 -1.54 -28.95
CA TYR A 36 6.85 -2.46 -30.07
C TYR A 36 8.28 -2.46 -30.58
N TYR A 37 8.75 -3.63 -31.03
CA TYR A 37 10.01 -3.76 -31.75
C TYR A 37 9.75 -4.20 -33.19
N TYR A 38 10.61 -3.78 -34.09
CA TYR A 38 10.58 -4.11 -35.50
C TYR A 38 11.93 -4.70 -35.91
N SER A 39 11.91 -5.88 -36.55
CA SER A 39 13.10 -6.46 -37.17
C SER A 39 13.57 -5.61 -38.36
N PRO A 40 14.79 -5.83 -38.87
CA PRO A 40 15.26 -5.22 -40.12
C PRO A 40 14.33 -5.50 -41.31
N THR A 41 13.61 -6.63 -41.27
CA THR A 41 12.60 -7.04 -42.25
C THR A 41 11.21 -6.42 -42.02
N GLY A 42 11.05 -5.56 -41.01
CA GLY A 42 9.79 -4.88 -40.68
C GLY A 42 8.80 -5.71 -39.86
N LYS A 43 9.15 -6.91 -39.40
CA LYS A 43 8.27 -7.76 -38.58
C LYS A 43 8.08 -7.13 -37.20
N LYS A 44 6.82 -7.01 -36.76
CA LYS A 44 6.43 -6.37 -35.50
C LYS A 44 6.38 -7.36 -34.34
N PHE A 45 6.97 -6.98 -33.20
CA PHE A 45 7.00 -7.74 -31.95
C PHE A 45 6.37 -6.93 -30.82
N ARG A 46 5.53 -7.58 -30.01
CA ARG A 46 4.74 -6.94 -28.95
C ARG A 46 5.12 -7.40 -27.53
N SER A 47 6.05 -8.35 -27.40
CA SER A 47 6.48 -8.88 -26.10
C SER A 47 7.89 -9.47 -26.13
N LYS A 48 8.56 -9.47 -24.97
CA LYS A 48 9.89 -10.08 -24.78
C LYS A 48 9.95 -11.57 -25.18
N PRO A 49 8.99 -12.44 -24.80
CA PRO A 49 9.04 -13.85 -25.19
C PRO A 49 8.83 -14.07 -26.69
N GLN A 50 8.09 -13.19 -27.37
CA GLN A 50 7.94 -13.24 -28.83
C GLN A 50 9.24 -12.85 -29.54
N LEU A 51 9.91 -11.81 -29.03
CA LEU A 51 11.20 -11.34 -29.52
C LEU A 51 12.30 -12.40 -29.30
N SER A 52 12.35 -12.99 -28.11
CA SER A 52 13.30 -14.06 -27.74
C SER A 52 13.15 -15.31 -28.61
N ARG A 53 11.92 -15.74 -28.92
CA ARG A 53 11.71 -16.87 -29.85
C ARG A 53 12.19 -16.59 -31.27
N TYR A 54 12.16 -15.34 -31.71
CA TYR A 54 12.58 -14.97 -33.05
C TYR A 54 14.10 -14.80 -33.17
N LEU A 55 14.74 -14.21 -32.16
CA LEU A 55 16.19 -14.07 -32.10
C LEU A 55 16.88 -15.39 -31.69
N GLY A 56 16.17 -16.28 -30.98
CA GLY A 56 16.71 -17.56 -30.52
C GLY A 56 17.97 -17.37 -29.69
N ASN A 57 18.99 -18.17 -29.98
CA ASN A 57 20.27 -18.15 -29.27
C ASN A 57 21.26 -17.12 -29.83
N THR A 58 20.88 -16.31 -30.82
CA THR A 58 21.79 -15.32 -31.43
C THR A 58 22.05 -14.12 -30.50
N VAL A 59 21.13 -13.84 -29.58
CA VAL A 59 21.22 -12.73 -28.63
C VAL A 59 20.65 -13.18 -27.29
N ASP A 60 21.47 -13.11 -26.23
CA ASP A 60 20.97 -13.34 -24.88
C ASP A 60 20.13 -12.15 -24.40
N LEU A 61 18.82 -12.37 -24.34
CA LEU A 61 17.87 -11.38 -23.85
C LEU A 61 17.61 -11.52 -22.34
N ALA A 62 18.33 -12.35 -21.58
CA ALA A 62 18.10 -12.53 -20.15
C ALA A 62 18.11 -11.19 -19.40
N CYS A 63 19.12 -10.36 -19.67
CA CYS A 63 19.29 -9.03 -19.05
C CYS A 63 18.61 -7.88 -19.82
N PHE A 64 17.95 -8.16 -20.95
CA PHE A 64 17.26 -7.15 -21.74
C PHE A 64 15.93 -6.73 -21.11
N ASP A 65 15.72 -5.44 -20.88
CA ASP A 65 14.43 -4.88 -20.49
C ASP A 65 13.64 -4.43 -21.71
N PHE A 66 12.50 -5.08 -21.94
CA PHE A 66 11.66 -4.84 -23.11
C PHE A 66 11.01 -3.46 -23.12
N ARG A 67 10.67 -2.90 -21.95
CA ARG A 67 10.01 -1.58 -21.88
C ARG A 67 10.99 -0.46 -22.19
N THR A 68 12.17 -0.50 -21.59
CA THR A 68 13.19 0.54 -21.78
C THR A 68 13.98 0.35 -23.07
N GLY A 69 14.21 -0.90 -23.50
CA GLY A 69 15.05 -1.24 -24.66
C GLY A 69 16.54 -1.20 -24.35
N LYS A 70 16.92 -1.41 -23.08
CA LYS A 70 18.30 -1.37 -22.59
C LYS A 70 18.68 -2.70 -21.92
N MET A 71 19.97 -3.02 -21.92
CA MET A 71 20.53 -4.11 -21.12
C MET A 71 20.71 -3.65 -19.68
N MET A 72 20.25 -4.45 -18.72
CA MET A 72 20.34 -4.17 -17.29
C MET A 72 21.27 -5.19 -16.61
N PRO A 73 22.56 -4.89 -16.42
CA PRO A 73 23.56 -5.84 -15.89
C PRO A 73 23.38 -6.15 -14.40
N SER A 74 22.62 -5.35 -13.66
CA SER A 74 22.34 -5.51 -12.22
C SER A 74 21.59 -6.81 -11.85
N LYS A 75 21.14 -7.60 -12.84
CA LYS A 75 20.55 -8.92 -12.62
C LYS A 75 21.57 -10.07 -12.53
N LEU A 76 22.84 -9.85 -12.89
CA LEU A 76 23.88 -10.89 -12.80
C LEU A 76 24.44 -11.10 -11.38
N GLN A 77 24.39 -10.10 -10.50
CA GLN A 77 25.17 -10.11 -9.25
C GLN A 77 24.61 -10.96 -8.09
N LYS A 78 23.40 -11.53 -8.21
CA LYS A 78 22.77 -12.22 -7.06
C LYS A 78 23.13 -13.71 -6.90
N ASN A 79 24.01 -14.27 -7.74
CA ASN A 79 24.22 -15.72 -7.77
C ASN A 79 25.51 -16.26 -7.11
N LYS A 80 26.33 -15.43 -6.41
CA LYS A 80 27.62 -15.89 -5.85
C LYS A 80 27.86 -15.64 -4.35
N GLN A 81 27.00 -14.93 -3.61
CA GLN A 81 27.19 -14.64 -2.18
C GLN A 81 26.37 -15.54 -1.22
N ARG A 82 25.98 -16.74 -1.65
CA ARG A 82 24.99 -17.55 -0.92
C ARG A 82 25.55 -18.70 -0.08
N LEU A 83 26.81 -18.63 0.41
CA LEU A 83 27.40 -19.70 1.23
C LEU A 83 28.08 -19.29 2.54
N ARG A 84 28.00 -18.04 3.00
CA ARG A 84 28.41 -17.68 4.38
C ARG A 84 27.62 -16.49 4.90
N SER A 85 26.47 -16.76 5.51
CA SER A 85 25.98 -16.03 6.69
C SER A 85 24.69 -16.71 7.18
N GLU A 86 24.88 -17.82 7.90
CA GLU A 86 23.90 -18.26 8.89
C GLU A 86 24.12 -17.39 10.14
N ASN A 87 23.03 -16.89 10.72
CA ASN A 87 22.94 -16.17 12.00
C ASN A 87 23.57 -14.78 12.10
N LEU A 88 22.75 -13.72 11.91
CA LEU A 88 22.42 -12.75 12.97
C LEU A 88 21.38 -11.73 12.47
N SER A 89 20.11 -11.93 12.81
CA SER A 89 19.17 -10.81 12.96
C SER A 89 18.03 -11.21 13.91
N LEU A 90 18.30 -10.99 15.20
CA LEU A 90 17.28 -10.95 16.23
C LEU A 90 16.32 -9.76 16.00
N SER A 91 15.07 -10.01 16.37
CA SER A 91 13.99 -9.05 16.66
C SER A 91 13.49 -8.13 15.54
N LYS A 92 12.47 -8.62 14.82
CA LYS A 92 11.16 -7.93 14.79
C LYS A 92 10.09 -8.98 15.02
N GLY A 93 9.34 -8.83 16.11
CA GLY A 93 8.29 -9.74 16.52
C GLY A 93 7.31 -9.96 15.36
N LYS A 94 7.10 -11.22 15.01
CA LYS A 94 5.92 -11.62 14.25
C LYS A 94 4.71 -11.29 15.14
N PRO A 95 3.70 -10.54 14.70
CA PRO A 95 2.39 -10.75 15.27
C PRO A 95 1.99 -12.16 14.82
N ASP A 96 1.94 -13.09 15.76
CA ASP A 96 1.44 -14.45 15.52
C ASP A 96 -0.08 -14.39 15.32
N LEU A 97 -0.50 -13.75 14.22
CA LEU A 97 -1.79 -13.94 13.61
C LEU A 97 -1.60 -15.12 12.68
N ASN A 98 -1.71 -16.32 13.27
CA ASN A 98 -1.64 -17.60 12.59
C ASN A 98 -2.52 -17.55 11.32
N THR A 99 -1.87 -17.27 10.19
CA THR A 99 -2.48 -17.16 8.86
C THR A 99 -2.45 -18.50 8.15
N ALA A 100 -2.15 -19.58 8.89
CA ALA A 100 -2.31 -20.93 8.38
C ALA A 100 -3.77 -21.11 7.96
N LEU A 101 -3.96 -21.54 6.72
CA LEU A 101 -5.28 -21.89 6.20
C LEU A 101 -5.92 -22.89 7.17
N PRO A 102 -7.21 -22.74 7.50
CA PRO A 102 -7.92 -23.70 8.34
C PRO A 102 -7.71 -25.12 7.81
N ILE A 103 -7.06 -25.96 8.62
CA ILE A 103 -6.83 -27.36 8.28
C ILE A 103 -8.15 -28.08 8.50
N ARG A 104 -8.67 -28.73 7.46
CA ARG A 104 -9.87 -29.56 7.57
C ARG A 104 -9.64 -30.65 8.62
N GLN A 105 -10.34 -30.57 9.74
CA GLN A 105 -10.51 -31.69 10.67
C GLN A 105 -11.55 -32.65 10.08
N THR A 106 -11.17 -33.42 9.06
CA THR A 106 -11.99 -34.57 8.67
C THR A 106 -11.69 -35.72 9.61
N ALA A 107 -12.72 -36.38 10.14
CA ALA A 107 -12.59 -37.52 11.04
C ALA A 107 -11.88 -38.74 10.40
N SER A 108 -11.68 -38.74 9.09
CA SER A 108 -11.00 -39.83 8.38
C SER A 108 -9.49 -39.60 8.33
N ILE A 109 -8.74 -40.54 8.90
CA ILE A 109 -7.26 -40.63 8.83
C ILE A 109 -6.77 -41.11 7.45
N PHE A 110 -7.65 -41.66 6.62
CA PHE A 110 -7.31 -42.13 5.29
C PHE A 110 -7.50 -41.01 4.27
N LYS A 111 -6.42 -40.68 3.56
CA LYS A 111 -6.44 -39.67 2.49
C LYS A 111 -7.28 -40.18 1.34
N GLN A 112 -8.54 -39.75 1.26
CA GLN A 112 -9.34 -39.95 0.07
C GLN A 112 -8.77 -39.06 -1.07
N PRO A 113 -8.61 -39.60 -2.28
CA PRO A 113 -8.15 -38.82 -3.41
C PRO A 113 -9.17 -37.71 -3.72
N VAL A 114 -8.71 -36.47 -3.75
CA VAL A 114 -9.56 -35.31 -4.09
C VAL A 114 -9.53 -35.11 -5.60
N THR A 115 -10.70 -35.11 -6.23
CA THR A 115 -10.84 -34.80 -7.66
C THR A 115 -10.61 -33.31 -7.89
N LYS A 116 -9.54 -32.98 -8.61
CA LYS A 116 -9.21 -31.60 -8.98
C LYS A 116 -10.16 -31.13 -10.09
N VAL A 117 -11.21 -30.40 -9.72
CA VAL A 117 -12.05 -29.69 -10.69
C VAL A 117 -11.34 -28.39 -11.09
N VAL A 118 -11.04 -28.22 -12.38
CA VAL A 118 -10.42 -26.99 -12.92
C VAL A 118 -11.36 -26.43 -13.96
N ASN A 119 -11.83 -25.19 -13.78
CA ASN A 119 -12.77 -24.55 -14.71
C ASN A 119 -12.19 -24.34 -16.12
N HIS A 120 -10.85 -24.42 -16.26
CA HIS A 120 -10.14 -24.20 -17.52
C HIS A 120 -9.02 -25.26 -17.72
N PRO A 121 -9.25 -26.31 -18.53
CA PRO A 121 -8.33 -27.45 -18.69
C PRO A 121 -6.97 -27.07 -19.30
N ASN A 122 -6.89 -25.94 -20.01
CA ASN A 122 -5.66 -25.46 -20.65
C ASN A 122 -4.83 -24.50 -19.77
N ASN A 123 -5.23 -24.26 -18.51
CA ASN A 123 -4.51 -23.33 -17.65
C ASN A 123 -3.21 -23.94 -17.12
N LYS A 124 -2.10 -23.67 -17.82
CA LYS A 124 -0.75 -24.00 -17.37
C LYS A 124 -0.38 -23.05 -16.23
N VAL A 125 -0.56 -23.50 -14.98
CA VAL A 125 -0.04 -22.78 -13.80
C VAL A 125 1.47 -22.70 -13.97
N LYS A 126 1.98 -21.49 -14.19
CA LYS A 126 3.41 -21.25 -14.31
C LYS A 126 4.04 -21.57 -12.96
N THR A 127 4.76 -22.69 -12.87
CA THR A 127 5.47 -23.15 -11.66
C THR A 127 6.65 -22.27 -11.29
N ASP A 128 7.07 -21.37 -12.18
CA ASP A 128 7.95 -20.27 -11.83
C ASP A 128 7.19 -19.30 -10.92
N LEU A 129 7.31 -19.55 -9.61
CA LEU A 129 7.23 -18.53 -8.60
C LEU A 129 8.36 -17.55 -8.92
N GLN A 130 8.12 -16.63 -9.87
CA GLN A 130 8.84 -15.36 -9.90
C GLN A 130 8.66 -14.82 -8.50
N ARG A 131 9.69 -15.00 -7.68
CA ARG A 131 9.69 -14.69 -6.26
C ARG A 131 9.27 -13.24 -6.21
N ALA A 132 7.99 -13.00 -5.90
CA ALA A 132 7.48 -11.65 -5.80
C ALA A 132 8.34 -11.05 -4.71
N THR A 133 9.18 -10.08 -5.08
CA THR A 133 10.11 -9.46 -4.14
C THR A 133 9.34 -8.83 -2.98
N GLU A 134 8.07 -8.50 -3.22
CA GLU A 134 7.12 -8.01 -2.25
C GLU A 134 6.18 -9.11 -1.75
N GLN A 135 6.01 -9.18 -0.43
CA GLN A 135 5.00 -10.03 0.18
C GLN A 135 3.60 -9.57 -0.25
N PRO A 136 2.66 -10.51 -0.50
CA PRO A 136 1.29 -10.14 -0.79
C PRO A 136 0.72 -9.33 0.38
N ARG A 137 0.15 -8.16 0.09
CA ARG A 137 -0.52 -7.31 1.07
C ARG A 137 -2.03 -7.49 0.93
N GLN A 138 -2.71 -7.64 2.06
CA GLN A 138 -4.16 -7.63 2.09
C GLN A 138 -4.66 -6.19 1.97
N LEU A 139 -5.28 -5.86 0.83
CA LEU A 139 -5.96 -4.58 0.67
C LEU A 139 -7.26 -4.58 1.49
N PHE A 140 -7.62 -3.43 2.06
CA PHE A 140 -8.84 -3.25 2.87
C PHE A 140 -8.91 -4.15 4.11
N TRP A 141 -7.76 -4.55 4.67
CA TRP A 141 -7.73 -5.37 5.89
C TRP A 141 -8.37 -4.64 7.08
N GLU A 142 -8.38 -3.30 7.07
CA GLU A 142 -8.99 -2.43 8.07
C GLU A 142 -10.51 -2.67 8.18
N LYS A 143 -11.15 -3.13 7.10
CA LYS A 143 -12.56 -3.53 7.13
C LYS A 143 -12.83 -4.71 8.06
N ARG A 144 -11.81 -5.53 8.37
CA ARG A 144 -11.96 -6.62 9.34
C ARG A 144 -12.17 -6.11 10.76
N LEU A 145 -11.83 -4.84 11.02
CA LEU A 145 -12.09 -4.16 12.28
C LEU A 145 -13.47 -3.50 12.32
N LYS A 146 -14.23 -3.53 11.22
CA LYS A 146 -15.56 -2.92 11.16
C LYS A 146 -16.49 -3.57 12.19
N GLY A 147 -17.16 -2.74 12.97
CA GLY A 147 -18.07 -3.18 14.04
C GLY A 147 -17.38 -3.54 15.35
N LEU A 148 -16.04 -3.56 15.40
CA LEU A 148 -15.30 -3.61 16.66
C LEU A 148 -15.24 -2.20 17.24
N ARG A 149 -15.62 -2.06 18.52
CA ARG A 149 -15.54 -0.79 19.24
C ARG A 149 -14.84 -1.00 20.57
N SER A 150 -14.10 0.01 21.00
CA SER A 150 -13.46 0.02 22.32
C SER A 150 -14.49 0.31 23.41
N LEU A 151 -14.33 -0.36 24.54
CA LEU A 151 -15.14 -0.19 25.74
C LEU A 151 -14.26 0.43 26.83
N ASP A 152 -14.83 1.26 27.69
CA ASP A 152 -14.15 1.73 28.89
C ASP A 152 -14.23 0.68 30.03
N VAL A 153 -13.65 1.02 31.19
CA VAL A 153 -13.68 0.17 32.40
C VAL A 153 -15.10 -0.09 32.92
N THR A 154 -16.07 0.72 32.52
CA THR A 154 -17.49 0.59 32.87
C THR A 154 -18.29 -0.15 31.80
N GLU A 155 -17.60 -0.77 30.83
CA GLU A 155 -18.19 -1.45 29.67
C GLU A 155 -19.04 -0.52 28.78
N GLN A 156 -18.83 0.79 28.86
CA GLN A 156 -19.47 1.73 27.97
C GLN A 156 -18.69 1.89 26.68
N VAL A 157 -19.41 1.90 25.57
CA VAL A 157 -18.81 2.03 24.24
C VAL A 157 -18.22 3.44 24.10
N LEU A 158 -16.91 3.50 23.90
CA LEU A 158 -16.22 4.75 23.63
C LEU A 158 -16.67 5.33 22.29
N ARG A 159 -16.99 6.62 22.28
CA ARG A 159 -17.34 7.32 21.05
C ARG A 159 -16.10 7.52 20.18
N THR A 160 -16.22 7.14 18.93
CA THR A 160 -15.23 7.46 17.91
C THR A 160 -15.18 8.98 17.68
N MET A 161 -13.98 9.51 17.42
CA MET A 161 -13.79 10.91 17.05
C MET A 161 -14.54 11.25 15.75
N GLU A 162 -15.16 12.43 15.70
CA GLU A 162 -15.72 12.96 14.45
C GLU A 162 -14.60 13.46 13.53
N LEU A 163 -14.68 13.07 12.26
CA LEU A 163 -13.68 13.47 11.28
C LEU A 163 -14.02 14.83 10.64
N PRO A 164 -13.01 15.67 10.33
CA PRO A 164 -13.23 16.88 9.56
C PRO A 164 -13.85 16.58 8.19
N LYS A 165 -14.73 17.47 7.70
CA LYS A 165 -15.46 17.30 6.42
C LYS A 165 -14.55 17.09 5.19
N GLY A 166 -13.33 17.62 5.24
CA GLY A 166 -12.32 17.45 4.19
C GLY A 166 -11.70 16.05 4.15
N LEU A 167 -11.82 15.28 5.23
CA LEU A 167 -11.22 13.97 5.34
C LEU A 167 -12.25 12.87 5.02
N GLN A 168 -12.24 12.41 3.77
CA GLN A 168 -13.23 11.46 3.25
C GLN A 168 -12.60 10.12 2.91
N GLY A 169 -13.33 9.03 3.13
CA GLY A 169 -12.88 7.69 2.78
C GLY A 169 -12.97 7.41 1.28
N VAL A 170 -12.15 6.47 0.81
CA VAL A 170 -12.16 5.95 -0.56
C VAL A 170 -12.32 4.44 -0.53
N GLY A 171 -13.17 3.93 -1.42
CA GLY A 171 -13.42 2.52 -1.58
C GLY A 171 -14.83 2.11 -1.17
N PRO A 172 -15.18 0.83 -1.36
CA PRO A 172 -16.52 0.34 -1.04
C PRO A 172 -16.79 0.51 0.46
N ASP A 173 -18.02 0.86 0.83
CA ASP A 173 -18.50 0.95 2.23
C ASP A 173 -17.59 1.73 3.19
N SER A 174 -17.02 2.85 2.73
CA SER A 174 -16.15 3.68 3.58
C SER A 174 -16.95 4.30 4.73
N SER A 175 -16.56 4.02 5.96
CA SER A 175 -17.05 4.71 7.16
C SER A 175 -15.91 5.46 7.86
N ASP A 176 -16.26 6.48 8.64
CA ASP A 176 -15.29 7.28 9.41
C ASP A 176 -14.44 6.41 10.34
N GLU A 177 -15.02 5.37 10.94
CA GLU A 177 -14.29 4.42 11.80
C GLU A 177 -13.21 3.65 11.02
N THR A 178 -13.56 3.16 9.82
CA THR A 178 -12.59 2.46 8.96
C THR A 178 -11.52 3.41 8.41
N LEU A 179 -11.87 4.66 8.16
CA LEU A 179 -10.95 5.70 7.72
C LEU A 179 -9.93 6.05 8.80
N LEU A 180 -10.40 6.26 10.03
CA LEU A 180 -9.56 6.48 11.20
C LEU A 180 -8.61 5.31 11.43
N SER A 181 -9.11 4.08 11.33
CA SER A 181 -8.28 2.87 11.46
C SER A 181 -7.18 2.81 10.40
N ALA A 182 -7.49 3.17 9.16
CA ALA A 182 -6.52 3.22 8.06
C ALA A 182 -5.45 4.29 8.27
N ILE A 183 -5.85 5.49 8.70
CA ILE A 183 -4.92 6.60 8.96
C ILE A 183 -4.03 6.29 10.16
N ALA A 184 -4.61 5.82 11.28
CA ALA A 184 -3.86 5.44 12.46
C ALA A 184 -2.83 4.34 12.15
N SER A 185 -3.23 3.34 11.36
CA SER A 185 -2.32 2.27 10.91
C SER A 185 -1.21 2.82 10.02
N ALA A 186 -1.53 3.72 9.08
CA ALA A 186 -0.52 4.35 8.22
C ALA A 186 0.52 5.15 9.02
N LEU A 187 0.06 5.95 9.99
CA LEU A 187 0.92 6.72 10.90
C LEU A 187 1.79 5.81 11.79
N HIS A 188 1.25 4.67 12.23
CA HIS A 188 1.99 3.72 13.06
C HIS A 188 3.06 2.96 12.28
N MET A 189 2.75 2.57 11.03
CA MET A 189 3.63 1.75 10.20
C MET A 189 4.71 2.55 9.48
N SER A 190 4.54 3.87 9.33
CA SER A 190 5.37 4.70 8.48
C SER A 190 5.40 6.15 8.97
N SER A 191 6.57 6.79 8.89
CA SER A 191 6.73 8.24 9.08
C SER A 191 6.55 9.05 7.78
N ALA A 192 6.22 8.38 6.67
CA ALA A 192 5.98 9.06 5.40
C ALA A 192 4.72 9.97 5.46
N PRO A 193 4.70 11.08 4.70
CA PRO A 193 3.54 11.96 4.65
C PRO A 193 2.27 11.23 4.23
N ILE A 194 1.15 11.58 4.90
CA ILE A 194 -0.19 11.13 4.51
C ILE A 194 -0.80 12.19 3.62
N THR A 195 -0.91 11.88 2.33
CA THR A 195 -1.51 12.72 1.30
C THR A 195 -2.80 12.13 0.72
N GLY A 196 -3.09 10.85 1.01
CA GLY A 196 -4.26 10.13 0.52
C GLY A 196 -4.14 9.66 -0.93
N GLN A 197 -5.26 9.20 -1.47
CA GLN A 197 -5.36 8.71 -2.84
C GLN A 197 -5.44 9.90 -3.82
N THR A 198 -4.31 10.24 -4.46
CA THR A 198 -4.20 11.38 -5.39
C THR A 198 -4.87 11.15 -6.74
N SER A 199 -5.09 9.90 -7.14
CA SER A 199 -5.75 9.56 -8.40
C SER A 199 -7.24 9.33 -8.18
N THR A 200 -8.08 10.09 -8.90
CA THR A 200 -9.54 9.87 -8.96
C THR A 200 -9.91 8.50 -9.56
N ALA A 201 -8.98 7.81 -10.22
CA ALA A 201 -9.19 6.45 -10.69
C ALA A 201 -9.39 5.44 -9.56
N ALA A 202 -8.84 5.72 -8.36
CA ALA A 202 -9.03 4.89 -7.18
C ALA A 202 -10.50 4.84 -6.73
N GLU A 203 -11.27 5.91 -6.92
CA GLU A 203 -12.71 5.90 -6.61
C GLU A 203 -13.50 5.02 -7.59
N LYS A 204 -13.11 5.04 -8.88
CA LYS A 204 -13.80 4.27 -9.94
C LYS A 204 -13.52 2.77 -9.85
N ASN A 205 -12.27 2.40 -9.58
CA ASN A 205 -11.90 1.00 -9.38
C ASN A 205 -10.74 0.90 -8.39
N PRO A 206 -11.04 0.83 -7.08
CA PRO A 206 -10.03 0.83 -6.03
C PRO A 206 -9.20 -0.47 -6.03
N ALA A 207 -9.68 -1.58 -6.62
CA ALA A 207 -8.91 -2.83 -6.66
C ALA A 207 -7.71 -2.78 -7.63
N ILE A 208 -7.72 -1.85 -8.60
CA ILE A 208 -6.67 -1.74 -9.63
C ILE A 208 -5.81 -0.48 -9.42
N TRP A 209 -6.43 0.61 -8.97
CA TRP A 209 -5.80 1.94 -8.99
C TRP A 209 -5.42 2.47 -7.61
N LEU A 210 -5.53 1.66 -6.56
CA LEU A 210 -5.10 2.08 -5.23
C LEU A 210 -3.59 2.32 -5.19
N ASN A 211 -3.19 3.44 -4.60
CA ASN A 211 -1.84 3.60 -4.10
C ASN A 211 -1.74 2.90 -2.74
N THR A 212 -1.02 1.77 -2.68
CA THR A 212 -0.84 0.97 -1.46
C THR A 212 0.08 1.62 -0.43
N ALA A 213 0.75 2.72 -0.77
CA ALA A 213 1.59 3.49 0.15
C ALA A 213 0.81 4.60 0.88
N GLN A 214 -0.46 4.81 0.54
CA GLN A 214 -1.33 5.81 1.17
C GLN A 214 -2.59 5.14 1.72
N PRO A 215 -3.16 5.65 2.83
CA PRO A 215 -4.38 5.10 3.39
C PRO A 215 -5.58 5.27 2.44
N LEU A 216 -6.69 4.60 2.79
CA LEU A 216 -7.95 4.60 2.04
C LEU A 216 -8.74 5.91 2.23
N CYS A 217 -8.08 7.06 2.09
CA CYS A 217 -8.68 8.39 2.14
C CYS A 217 -8.55 9.11 0.80
N LYS A 218 -9.46 10.03 0.50
CA LYS A 218 -9.31 10.95 -0.64
C LYS A 218 -8.09 11.81 -0.40
N SER A 219 -7.48 12.30 -1.48
CA SER A 219 -6.46 13.32 -1.32
C SER A 219 -7.04 14.55 -0.65
N PHE A 220 -6.33 15.04 0.36
CA PHE A 220 -6.66 16.28 1.06
C PHE A 220 -5.41 17.15 1.16
N ILE A 221 -5.62 18.44 1.37
CA ILE A 221 -4.56 19.44 1.52
C ILE A 221 -4.86 20.19 2.81
N VAL A 222 -3.86 20.31 3.67
CA VAL A 222 -3.94 21.14 4.88
C VAL A 222 -3.67 22.58 4.45
N THR A 223 -4.63 23.46 4.71
CA THR A 223 -4.55 24.89 4.40
C THR A 223 -4.02 25.68 5.59
N ASP A 224 -3.55 26.91 5.35
CA ASP A 224 -3.14 27.82 6.43
C ASP A 224 -4.32 28.17 7.37
N ASP A 225 -5.56 28.12 6.85
CA ASP A 225 -6.77 28.27 7.66
C ASP A 225 -6.94 27.12 8.65
N ASP A 226 -6.76 25.87 8.18
CA ASP A 226 -6.84 24.69 9.04
C ASP A 226 -5.79 24.74 10.17
N ILE A 227 -4.57 25.20 9.84
CA ILE A 227 -3.47 25.34 10.80
C ILE A 227 -3.85 26.36 11.86
N ARG A 228 -4.32 27.54 11.46
CA ARG A 228 -4.71 28.61 12.40
C ARG A 228 -5.86 28.21 13.30
N GLU A 229 -6.87 27.53 12.76
CA GLU A 229 -7.98 27.01 13.57
C GLU A 229 -7.49 26.00 14.61
N GLN A 230 -6.55 25.12 14.23
CA GLN A 230 -5.99 24.14 15.15
C GLN A 230 -5.11 24.80 16.22
N GLU A 231 -4.32 25.81 15.86
CA GLU A 231 -3.53 26.60 16.81
C GLU A 231 -4.42 27.31 17.83
N LEU A 232 -5.54 27.90 17.38
CA LEU A 232 -6.52 28.53 18.26
C LEU A 232 -7.11 27.53 19.27
N LYS A 233 -7.48 26.33 18.82
CA LYS A 233 -7.98 25.26 19.71
C LYS A 233 -6.96 24.85 20.75
N VAL A 234 -5.69 24.69 20.36
CA VAL A 234 -4.61 24.35 21.31
C VAL A 234 -4.39 25.47 22.31
N HIS A 235 -4.41 26.73 21.86
CA HIS A 235 -4.28 27.88 22.74
C HIS A 235 -5.42 27.95 23.77
N GLN A 236 -6.67 27.75 23.33
CA GLN A 236 -7.83 27.70 24.22
C GLN A 236 -7.72 26.56 25.24
N ALA A 237 -7.33 25.36 24.81
CA ALA A 237 -7.15 24.22 25.70
C ALA A 237 -6.05 24.47 26.75
N ARG A 238 -4.93 25.11 26.36
CA ARG A 238 -3.86 25.49 27.30
C ARG A 238 -4.34 26.50 28.34
N ARG A 239 -5.09 27.52 27.93
CA ARG A 239 -5.68 28.49 28.86
C ARG A 239 -6.65 27.82 29.83
N SER A 240 -7.53 26.95 29.33
CA SER A 240 -8.48 26.22 30.17
C SER A 240 -7.77 25.31 31.19
N LEU A 241 -6.67 24.68 30.80
CA LEU A 241 -5.84 23.90 31.71
C LEU A 241 -5.16 24.78 32.77
N GLU A 242 -4.63 25.94 32.39
CA GLU A 242 -4.04 26.91 33.32
C GLU A 242 -5.05 27.36 34.38
N GLU A 243 -6.26 27.73 33.97
CA GLU A 243 -7.35 28.10 34.87
C GLU A 243 -7.72 26.96 35.83
N ALA A 244 -7.81 25.72 35.33
CA ALA A 244 -8.10 24.55 36.15
C ALA A 244 -6.98 24.27 37.18
N LEU A 245 -5.71 24.43 36.80
CA LEU A 245 -4.57 24.24 37.70
C LEU A 245 -4.51 25.33 38.79
N ILE A 246 -4.82 26.58 38.45
CA ILE A 246 -4.94 27.66 39.43
C ILE A 246 -6.07 27.37 40.42
N ALA A 247 -7.23 26.94 39.91
CA ALA A 247 -8.38 26.58 40.75
C ALA A 247 -8.07 25.41 41.70
N ASP A 248 -7.41 24.35 41.21
CA ASP A 248 -6.95 23.23 42.04
C ASP A 248 -5.98 23.68 43.14
N GLY A 249 -5.03 24.55 42.78
CA GLY A 249 -4.09 25.14 43.74
C GLY A 249 -4.78 25.93 44.85
N LEU A 250 -5.77 26.75 44.49
CA LEU A 250 -6.57 27.51 45.46
C LEU A 250 -7.44 26.59 46.34
N ALA A 251 -8.05 25.56 45.76
CA ALA A 251 -8.84 24.58 46.51
C ALA A 251 -7.99 23.86 47.56
N ARG A 252 -6.79 23.40 47.19
CA ARG A 252 -5.84 22.76 48.11
C ARG A 252 -5.36 23.69 49.22
N ALA A 253 -5.11 24.95 48.90
CA ALA A 253 -4.75 25.95 49.91
C ALA A 253 -5.90 26.15 50.92
N ALA A 254 -7.14 26.24 50.45
CA ALA A 254 -8.33 26.41 51.29
C ALA A 254 -8.66 25.17 52.15
N GLU A 255 -8.34 23.96 51.69
CA GLU A 255 -8.41 22.74 52.51
C GLU A 255 -7.34 22.77 53.61
N THR A 256 -6.11 23.13 53.26
CA THR A 256 -5.00 23.22 54.23
C THR A 256 -5.29 24.23 55.34
N THR A 257 -5.87 25.40 55.01
CA THR A 257 -6.25 26.39 56.03
C THR A 257 -7.37 25.89 56.94
N ARG A 258 -8.38 25.20 56.39
CA ARG A 258 -9.48 24.61 57.18
C ARG A 258 -8.99 23.52 58.14
N ASP A 259 -8.03 22.69 57.71
CA ASP A 259 -7.43 21.66 58.56
C ASP A 259 -6.60 22.24 59.71
N ILE A 260 -5.95 23.40 59.50
CA ILE A 260 -5.20 24.10 60.54
C ILE A 260 -6.16 24.74 61.56
N GLU A 261 -7.22 25.41 61.10
CA GLU A 261 -8.22 26.01 61.98
C GLU A 261 -8.99 24.96 62.80
N GLY A 262 -9.33 23.82 62.19
CA GLY A 262 -9.98 22.70 62.89
C GLY A 262 -9.09 21.97 63.90
N LYS A 263 -7.76 22.12 63.84
CA LYS A 263 -6.81 21.61 64.84
C LYS A 263 -6.50 22.63 65.96
N ALA A 264 -6.81 23.89 65.74
CA ALA A 264 -6.56 24.98 66.70
C ALA A 264 -7.77 25.25 67.63
N ALA A 265 -8.94 24.67 67.32
CA ALA A 265 -10.14 24.65 68.16
C ALA A 265 -10.22 23.38 69.00
#